data_AF-A0A3D4YNC8-F1
#
_entry.id   AF-A0A3D4YNC8-F1
#
_cell.length_a   1.000
_cell.length_b   1.000
_cell.length_c   1.000
_cell.angle_alpha   90.00
_cell.angle_beta   90.00
_cell.angle_gamma   90.00
#
_symmetry.space_group_name_H-M   'P 1'
#
loop_
_entity.id
_entity.type
_entity.pdbx_description
1 polymer ?
#
loop_
_entity_poly.entity_id
_entity_poly.type
_entity_poly.pdbx_seq_one_letter_code
_entity_poly.pdbx_strand_id
1 'polypeptide(L)'
;MPISAALVWMAIAIVALVIEATNLNLIFLFGGVAALLAGTLAALGVPPIGQILGFALAALLIPALLRPRLLRRLGGVGVLSRTDALIG
;
A
#
# COMPACT_ATOMS: atom_id res chain seq x y z
N MET A 1 -21.26 -22.24 -2.23
CA MET A 1 -20.67 -21.79 -0.94
C MET A 1 -20.69 -20.27 -0.92
N PRO A 2 -21.07 -19.60 0.17
CA PRO A 2 -20.98 -18.15 0.24
C PRO A 2 -19.52 -17.73 0.14
N ILE A 3 -19.24 -16.72 -0.69
CA ILE A 3 -17.89 -16.14 -0.84
C ILE A 3 -17.56 -15.42 0.48
N SER A 4 -16.45 -15.80 1.13
CA SER A 4 -16.04 -15.16 2.39
C SER A 4 -15.45 -13.78 2.12
N ALA A 5 -15.79 -12.79 2.95
CA ALA A 5 -15.24 -11.44 2.83
C ALA A 5 -13.71 -11.41 2.91
N ALA A 6 -13.12 -12.29 3.73
CA ALA A 6 -11.67 -12.44 3.83
C ALA A 6 -11.04 -12.87 2.49
N LEU A 7 -11.67 -13.79 1.75
CA LEU A 7 -11.19 -14.20 0.42
C LEU A 7 -11.31 -13.06 -0.60
N VAL A 8 -12.37 -12.24 -0.51
CA VAL A 8 -12.52 -11.05 -1.38
C VAL A 8 -11.38 -10.06 -1.12
N TRP A 9 -11.12 -9.72 0.14
CA TRP A 9 -10.01 -8.83 0.49
C TRP A 9 -8.64 -9.39 0.10
N MET A 10 -8.45 -10.70 0.24
CA MET A 10 -7.23 -11.38 -0.21
C MET A 10 -7.04 -11.24 -1.72
N ALA A 11 -8.09 -11.48 -2.51
CA ALA A 11 -8.05 -11.32 -3.96
C ALA A 11 -7.72 -9.88 -4.37
N ILE A 12 -8.33 -8.89 -3.71
CA ILE A 12 -8.03 -7.46 -3.92
C ILE A 12 -6.57 -7.17 -3.63
N ALA A 13 -6.05 -7.67 -2.51
CA ALA A 13 -4.64 -7.48 -2.13
C ALA A 13 -3.69 -8.07 -3.18
N ILE A 14 -3.96 -9.28 -3.65
CA ILE A 14 -3.14 -9.95 -4.68
C ILE A 14 -3.15 -9.12 -5.98
N VAL A 15 -4.34 -8.70 -6.45
CA VAL A 15 -4.46 -7.90 -7.68
C VAL A 15 -3.69 -6.58 -7.54
N ALA A 16 -3.81 -5.89 -6.41
CA ALA A 16 -3.08 -4.65 -6.16
C ALA A 16 -1.56 -4.88 -6.20
N LEU A 17 -1.05 -5.94 -5.55
CA LEU A 17 0.38 -6.24 -5.55
C LEU A 17 0.91 -6.64 -6.94
N VAL A 18 0.11 -7.34 -7.75
CA VAL A 18 0.47 -7.66 -9.13
C VAL A 18 0.54 -6.40 -10.00
N ILE A 19 -0.41 -5.48 -9.87
CA ILE A 19 -0.40 -4.19 -10.58
C ILE A 19 0.79 -3.35 -10.15
N GLU A 20 1.12 -3.36 -8.86
CA GLU A 20 2.28 -2.65 -8.33
C GLU A 20 3.59 -3.18 -8.91
N ALA A 21 3.74 -4.50 -8.98
CA ALA A 21 4.94 -5.15 -9.50
C ALA A 21 5.25 -4.77 -10.96
N THR A 22 4.24 -4.32 -11.72
CA THR A 22 4.40 -3.86 -13.11
C THR A 22 4.58 -2.35 -13.25
N ASN A 23 4.17 -1.53 -12.26
CA ASN A 23 4.15 -0.07 -12.36
C ASN A 23 5.11 0.68 -11.41
N LEU A 24 5.62 0.04 -10.34
CA LEU A 24 6.57 0.64 -9.37
C LEU A 24 6.17 2.02 -8.84
N ASN A 25 4.87 2.27 -8.62
CA ASN A 25 4.32 3.58 -8.23
C ASN A 25 4.04 3.70 -6.70
N LEU A 26 4.28 2.62 -5.94
CA LEU A 26 4.05 2.42 -4.51
C LEU A 26 2.59 2.56 -4.02
N ILE A 27 1.70 3.16 -4.81
CA ILE A 27 0.30 3.39 -4.42
C ILE A 27 -0.44 2.05 -4.27
N PHE A 28 -0.25 1.12 -5.21
CA PHE A 28 -0.91 -0.18 -5.16
C PHE A 28 -0.27 -1.10 -4.12
N LEU A 29 1.02 -0.90 -3.79
CA LEU A 29 1.65 -1.55 -2.63
C LEU A 29 0.88 -1.25 -1.34
N PHE A 30 0.68 0.04 -1.03
CA PHE A 30 0.01 0.45 0.19
C PHE A 30 -1.47 0.06 0.21
N GLY A 31 -2.14 0.16 -0.95
CA GLY A 31 -3.51 -0.33 -1.11
C GLY A 31 -3.60 -1.84 -0.86
N GLY A 32 -2.65 -2.63 -1.38
CA GLY A 32 -2.58 -4.07 -1.14
C GLY A 32 -2.38 -4.41 0.34
N VAL A 33 -1.48 -3.71 1.04
CA VAL A 33 -1.28 -3.88 2.49
C VAL A 33 -2.54 -3.51 3.27
N ALA A 34 -3.21 -2.42 2.91
CA ALA A 34 -4.48 -2.02 3.51
C ALA A 34 -5.57 -3.09 3.29
N ALA A 35 -5.63 -3.69 2.10
CA ALA A 35 -6.55 -4.78 1.78
C ALA A 35 -6.27 -6.04 2.61
N LEU A 36 -5.00 -6.38 2.85
CA LEU A 36 -4.64 -7.48 3.76
C LEU A 36 -5.13 -7.19 5.19
N LEU A 37 -5.00 -5.95 5.65
CA LEU A 37 -5.49 -5.52 6.96
C LEU A 37 -7.02 -5.63 7.06
N ALA A 38 -7.75 -5.25 6.01
CA ALA A 38 -9.20 -5.45 5.95
C ALA A 38 -9.58 -6.95 5.91
N GLY A 39 -8.79 -7.76 5.22
CA GLY A 39 -8.94 -9.23 5.19
C GLY A 39 -8.72 -9.88 6.55
N THR A 40 -7.76 -9.40 7.34
CA THR A 40 -7.57 -9.90 8.72
C THR A 40 -8.71 -9.48 9.63
N LEU A 41 -9.23 -8.25 9.51
CA LEU A 41 -10.45 -7.82 10.22
C LEU A 41 -11.64 -8.72 9.86
N ALA A 42 -11.80 -9.06 8.58
CA ALA A 42 -12.84 -9.98 8.13
C ALA A 42 -12.68 -11.38 8.72
N ALA A 43 -11.46 -11.90 8.81
CA ALA A 43 -11.17 -13.19 9.43
C ALA A 43 -11.45 -13.21 10.95
N LEU A 44 -11.33 -12.06 11.61
CA LEU A 44 -11.67 -11.86 13.02
C LEU A 44 -13.18 -11.64 13.27
N GLY A 45 -14.01 -11.67 12.22
CA GLY A 45 -15.46 -11.50 12.33
C GLY A 45 -15.92 -10.06 12.47
N VAL A 46 -15.06 -9.07 12.18
CA VAL A 46 -15.45 -7.65 12.16
C VAL A 46 -16.52 -7.44 11.07
N PRO A 47 -17.59 -6.67 11.33
CA PRO A 47 -18.64 -6.43 10.35
C PRO A 47 -18.11 -5.70 9.11
N PRO A 48 -18.76 -5.83 7.93
CA PRO A 48 -18.28 -5.26 6.68
C PRO A 48 -17.96 -3.75 6.74
N ILE A 49 -18.77 -2.99 7.48
CA ILE A 49 -18.54 -1.55 7.68
C ILE A 49 -17.19 -1.30 8.35
N GLY A 50 -16.83 -2.08 9.39
CA GLY A 50 -15.55 -1.95 10.08
C GLY A 50 -14.37 -2.33 9.21
N GLN A 51 -14.53 -3.31 8.31
CA GLN A 51 -13.50 -3.69 7.33
C GLN A 51 -13.24 -2.56 6.32
N ILE A 52 -14.30 -1.94 5.80
CA ILE A 52 -14.22 -0.82 4.85
C ILE A 52 -13.55 0.40 5.50
N LEU A 53 -13.93 0.74 6.73
CA LEU A 53 -13.31 1.82 7.48
C LEU A 53 -11.84 1.53 7.79
N GLY A 54 -11.52 0.29 8.20
CA GLY A 54 -10.15 -0.15 8.43
C GLY A 54 -9.29 -0.06 7.17
N PHE A 55 -9.83 -0.49 6.02
CA PHE A 55 -9.19 -0.34 4.71
C PHE A 55 -8.93 1.13 4.39
N ALA A 56 -9.95 1.99 4.46
CA ALA A 56 -9.84 3.40 4.08
C ALA A 56 -8.81 4.14 4.95
N LEU A 57 -8.85 3.89 6.27
CA LEU A 57 -7.88 4.46 7.21
C LEU A 57 -6.46 3.96 6.94
N ALA A 58 -6.28 2.65 6.75
CA ALA A 58 -4.97 2.08 6.44
C ALA A 58 -4.43 2.61 5.10
N ALA A 59 -5.26 2.67 4.07
CA ALA A 59 -4.88 3.15 2.73
C ALA A 59 -4.50 4.63 2.72
N LEU A 60 -5.00 5.44 3.67
CA LEU A 60 -4.60 6.84 3.82
C LEU A 60 -3.35 7.01 4.72
N LEU A 61 -3.35 6.33 5.87
CA LEU A 61 -2.33 6.52 6.90
C LEU A 61 -1.00 5.85 6.54
N ILE A 62 -1.03 4.65 5.95
CA ILE A 62 0.18 3.91 5.58
C ILE A 62 1.03 4.74 4.60
N PRO A 63 0.51 5.22 3.45
CA PRO A 63 1.29 6.07 2.57
C PRO A 63 1.74 7.37 3.24
N ALA A 64 0.87 8.04 4.00
CA ALA A 64 1.22 9.31 4.64
C ALA A 64 2.44 9.19 5.58
N LEU A 65 2.57 8.06 6.29
CA LEU A 65 3.65 7.81 7.23
C LEU A 65 4.90 7.18 6.59
N LEU A 66 4.72 6.27 5.64
CA LEU A 66 5.80 5.48 5.06
C LEU A 66 6.38 6.09 3.79
N ARG A 67 5.57 6.76 2.96
CA ARG A 67 6.03 7.38 1.70
C ARG A 67 7.20 8.35 1.89
N PRO A 68 7.21 9.31 2.85
CA PRO A 68 8.36 10.20 3.02
C PRO A 68 9.62 9.44 3.47
N ARG A 69 9.48 8.36 4.22
CA ARG A 69 10.61 7.53 4.67
C ARG A 69 11.15 6.64 3.55
N LEU A 70 10.27 6.03 2.76
CA LEU A 70 10.61 5.23 1.60
C LEU A 70 11.28 6.07 0.53
N LEU A 71 10.74 7.25 0.20
CA LEU A 71 11.36 8.16 -0.75
C LEU A 71 12.73 8.67 -0.27
N ARG A 72 12.92 8.89 1.04
CA ARG A 72 14.26 9.21 1.57
C ARG A 72 15.26 8.07 1.44
N ARG A 73 14.83 6.81 1.55
CA ARG A 73 15.70 5.63 1.43
C ARG A 73 15.97 5.24 -0.02
N LEU A 74 14.96 5.37 -0.90
CA LEU A 74 15.04 5.04 -2.31
C LEU A 74 15.64 6.19 -3.14
N GLY A 75 15.35 7.45 -2.77
CA GLY A 75 15.88 8.67 -3.38
C GLY A 75 17.33 8.99 -2.99
N GLY A 76 17.98 8.16 -2.16
CA GLY A 76 19.42 8.21 -1.92
C GLY A 76 20.25 7.79 -3.14
N VAL A 77 19.63 7.18 -4.15
CA VAL A 77 20.19 7.04 -5.50
C VAL A 77 19.73 8.24 -6.35
N GLY A 78 19.90 9.45 -5.80
CA GLY A 78 19.78 10.66 -6.59
C GLY A 78 20.86 10.61 -7.66
N VAL A 79 20.47 10.58 -8.93
CA VAL A 79 21.39 10.92 -10.02
C VAL A 79 21.96 12.28 -9.66
N LEU A 80 23.27 12.34 -9.38
CA LEU A 80 24.02 13.58 -9.18
C LEU A 80 23.56 14.57 -10.26
N SER A 81 22.82 15.60 -9.86
CA SER A 81 22.46 16.63 -10.81
C SER A 81 23.77 17.27 -11.25
N ARG A 82 24.01 17.41 -12.55
CA ARG A 82 25.24 18.06 -13.05
C ARG A 82 25.41 19.49 -12.54
N THR A 83 24.35 20.10 -11.99
CA THR A 83 24.41 21.37 -11.28
C THR A 83 25.13 21.28 -9.93
N ASP A 84 25.09 20.14 -9.22
CA ASP A 84 25.80 20.01 -7.94
C ASP A 84 27.32 20.03 -8.15
N ALA A 85 27.81 19.50 -9.27
CA ALA A 85 29.23 19.61 -9.67
C ALA A 85 29.67 21.05 -10.03
N LEU A 86 28.74 21.99 -10.18
CA LEU A 86 29.02 23.38 -10.51
C LEU A 86 28.86 24.34 -9.32
N ILE A 87 28.27 23.88 -8.21
CA ILE A 87 27.97 24.74 -7.04
C ILE A 87 28.92 24.46 -5.85
N GLY A 88 29.73 23.38 -5.87
CA GLY A 88 30.86 23.21 -4.93
C GLY A 88 31.21 21.77 -4.60
#